data_AF-X6NXJ2-F1
#
_entry.id   AF-X6NXJ2-F1
#
_cell.length_a   1.000
_cell.length_b   1.000
_cell.length_c   1.000
_cell.angle_alpha   90.00
_cell.angle_beta   90.00
_cell.angle_gamma   90.00
#
_symmetry.space_group_name_H-M   'P 1'
#
loop_
_entity.id
_entity.type
_entity.pdbx_description
1 polymer ?
#
loop_
_entity_poly.entity_id
_entity_poly.type
_entity_poly.pdbx_seq_one_letter_code
_entity_poly.pdbx_strand_id
1 'polypeptide(L)'
;VGDKIQKFSCKHNCYYCPNEPNMPRSYLSEESGVRRGHRNHWDPIQQFYARAWAYYVNGHPIDKVELLVLGGTWSEYPYEYQETFMRDIFYSANTFFEPKKREPLSLAEEQIKNEAAECRVIGVTLETRPDCIDADELRRMRKYGCTRVQIGIQHTNDKILKLINRGCENKDAINCVRLLKNVGFKIDFHLMPDLPGSSIRLDKQMSVQKSIPTNNYFVLTFFLKKKKKNEKQWKLYPCQIVPWTVIKKWYDEGKYKPYEIKDLIELMIHVKAQVHPWIRLNRVVRDIPNQYIIGGNEITNLRQAKTTPTGDAKLFIRKYESSGGDEYFLSFETEDESTIFGFVRLRLVHDKNITDEVFPELKDCAMIRELHVYGQMKPVGNKENVRTQDYKTQHTGFGRRLMIAAEQIAVLKGFTRVSVIAGIGTRNYYRKIGYELIETYLIKDIAATDIKQIISQYTLTEVPYENKFEKNTVKEYNKRLQQEIEELKDDEFQPYQFTVTKWELTQKTKAFSISQYLLLFFIVSVLSSAFFCGGTAIISFRFHQNDVKFLTPKCVIQ
;
A
#
# COMPACT_ATOMS: atom_id res chain seq x y z
N VAL A 1 1.67 -17.08 28.06
CA VAL A 1 2.38 -17.99 27.13
C VAL A 1 2.90 -19.16 27.93
N GLY A 2 2.32 -20.36 27.75
CA GLY A 2 2.60 -21.53 28.57
C GLY A 2 2.32 -21.30 30.06
N ASP A 3 1.06 -20.97 30.40
CA ASP A 3 0.55 -20.72 31.76
C ASP A 3 1.18 -19.54 32.54
N LYS A 4 2.14 -18.81 31.95
CA LYS A 4 2.75 -17.62 32.56
C LYS A 4 2.00 -16.34 32.20
N ILE A 5 1.63 -15.57 33.24
CA ILE A 5 1.10 -14.20 33.12
C ILE A 5 2.22 -13.29 32.61
N GLN A 6 1.92 -12.48 31.60
CA GLN A 6 2.85 -11.51 31.02
C GLN A 6 3.22 -10.43 32.06
N LYS A 7 4.52 -10.34 32.40
CA LYS A 7 5.06 -9.37 33.37
C LYS A 7 5.66 -8.10 32.75
N PHE A 8 5.67 -8.00 31.43
CA PHE A 8 6.27 -6.88 30.70
C PHE A 8 5.22 -6.11 29.90
N SER A 9 5.41 -4.80 29.82
CA SER A 9 4.61 -3.87 29.02
C SER A 9 5.58 -2.86 28.37
N CYS A 10 5.08 -2.00 27.48
CA CYS A 10 5.87 -0.90 26.92
C CYS A 10 6.57 -0.12 28.03
N LYS A 11 7.91 0.01 27.93
CA LYS A 11 8.74 0.72 28.92
C LYS A 11 8.65 2.25 28.84
N HIS A 12 7.91 2.76 27.86
CA HIS A 12 7.88 4.19 27.53
C HIS A 12 6.66 4.90 28.11
N ASN A 13 6.89 6.14 28.54
CA ASN A 13 5.86 6.98 29.13
C ASN A 13 5.41 8.11 28.18
N CYS A 14 4.96 7.76 26.98
CA CYS A 14 4.29 8.72 26.09
C CYS A 14 3.08 9.32 26.81
N TYR A 15 2.99 10.64 26.86
CA TYR A 15 2.04 11.34 27.73
C TYR A 15 0.57 11.18 27.33
N TYR A 16 0.32 10.87 26.06
CA TYR A 16 -1.01 10.58 25.51
C TYR A 16 -1.42 9.11 25.64
N CYS A 17 -0.49 8.19 25.97
CA CYS A 17 -0.81 6.76 26.09
C CYS A 17 -1.39 6.45 27.48
N PRO A 18 -2.61 5.87 27.57
CA PRO A 18 -3.16 5.46 28.86
C PRO A 18 -2.32 4.37 29.52
N ASN A 19 -2.28 4.39 30.85
CA ASN A 19 -1.61 3.41 31.69
C ASN A 19 -2.58 2.84 32.74
N GLU A 20 -3.67 2.23 32.26
CA GLU A 20 -4.66 1.59 33.13
C GLU A 20 -4.02 0.38 33.84
N PRO A 21 -4.23 0.22 35.15
CA PRO A 21 -3.70 -0.93 35.90
C PRO A 21 -4.14 -2.26 35.29
N ASN A 22 -3.22 -3.24 35.24
CA ASN A 22 -3.43 -4.59 34.68
C ASN A 22 -3.74 -4.65 33.18
N MET A 23 -3.64 -3.54 32.46
CA MET A 23 -3.81 -3.49 31.00
C MET A 23 -2.47 -3.23 30.28
N PRO A 24 -2.30 -3.71 29.04
CA PRO A 24 -1.19 -3.31 28.20
C PRO A 24 -1.16 -1.79 28.01
N ARG A 25 0.04 -1.21 27.96
CA ARG A 25 0.20 0.25 27.78
C ARG A 25 -0.49 0.70 26.49
N SER A 26 -1.11 1.88 26.52
CA SER A 26 -1.85 2.49 25.42
C SER A 26 -3.25 1.94 25.18
N TYR A 27 -3.69 0.92 25.93
CA TYR A 27 -4.97 0.25 25.76
C TYR A 27 -5.84 0.40 27.00
N LEU A 28 -7.15 0.51 26.79
CA LEU A 28 -8.15 0.61 27.84
C LEU A 28 -9.00 -0.68 27.92
N SER A 29 -9.39 -1.06 29.13
CA SER A 29 -10.03 -2.34 29.43
C SER A 29 -11.31 -2.58 28.63
N GLU A 30 -12.14 -1.57 28.36
CA GLU A 30 -13.39 -1.74 27.59
C GLU A 30 -13.22 -1.75 26.04
N GLU A 31 -12.00 -1.54 25.51
CA GLU A 31 -11.75 -1.72 24.07
C GLU A 31 -12.04 -3.18 23.69
N SER A 32 -12.76 -3.41 22.59
CA SER A 32 -13.27 -4.75 22.27
C SER A 32 -12.17 -5.81 22.11
N GLY A 33 -11.01 -5.42 21.57
CA GLY A 33 -9.83 -6.28 21.45
C GLY A 33 -9.20 -6.59 22.80
N VAL A 34 -9.11 -5.57 23.67
CA VAL A 34 -8.50 -5.66 25.01
C VAL A 34 -9.36 -6.52 25.93
N ARG A 35 -10.69 -6.35 25.93
CA ARG A 35 -11.61 -7.25 26.67
C ARG A 35 -11.44 -8.71 26.30
N ARG A 36 -11.26 -9.00 25.01
CA ARG A 36 -11.00 -10.37 24.53
C ARG A 36 -9.62 -10.85 25.00
N GLY A 37 -8.59 -10.01 24.90
CA GLY A 37 -7.26 -10.34 25.41
C GLY A 37 -7.28 -10.67 26.90
N HIS A 38 -7.90 -9.80 27.71
CA HIS A 38 -8.04 -9.96 29.15
C HIS A 38 -8.83 -11.24 29.53
N ARG A 39 -9.96 -11.50 28.88
CA ARG A 39 -10.77 -12.72 29.11
C ARG A 39 -10.01 -14.01 28.83
N ASN A 40 -9.09 -13.97 27.86
CA ASN A 40 -8.26 -15.11 27.48
C ASN A 40 -6.87 -15.05 28.12
N HIS A 41 -6.69 -14.26 29.18
CA HIS A 41 -5.43 -14.13 29.92
C HIS A 41 -4.20 -13.81 29.05
N TRP A 42 -4.41 -13.09 27.95
CA TRP A 42 -3.39 -12.76 26.95
C TRP A 42 -2.72 -14.00 26.31
N ASP A 43 -3.37 -15.15 26.36
CA ASP A 43 -2.90 -16.38 25.73
C ASP A 43 -3.13 -16.31 24.20
N PRO A 44 -2.09 -16.50 23.36
CA PRO A 44 -2.22 -16.38 21.91
C PRO A 44 -3.18 -17.42 21.33
N ILE A 45 -3.20 -18.64 21.86
CA ILE A 45 -4.01 -19.75 21.34
C ILE A 45 -5.49 -19.46 21.61
N GLN A 46 -5.82 -19.16 22.86
CA GLN A 46 -7.19 -18.85 23.26
C GLN A 46 -7.72 -17.59 22.55
N GLN A 47 -6.89 -16.55 22.41
CA GLN A 47 -7.29 -15.35 21.66
C GLN A 47 -7.58 -15.63 20.19
N PHE A 48 -6.73 -16.44 19.54
CA PHE A 48 -6.94 -16.83 18.15
C PHE A 48 -8.23 -17.64 18.01
N TYR A 49 -8.41 -18.70 18.80
CA TYR A 49 -9.61 -19.54 18.78
C TYR A 49 -10.88 -18.74 19.08
N ALA A 50 -10.89 -17.90 20.11
CA ALA A 50 -12.04 -17.08 20.44
C ALA A 50 -12.43 -16.16 19.27
N ARG A 51 -11.45 -15.57 18.57
CA ARG A 51 -11.73 -14.69 17.43
C ARG A 51 -12.14 -15.46 16.17
N ALA A 52 -11.43 -16.54 15.84
CA ALA A 52 -11.73 -17.37 14.69
C ALA A 52 -13.10 -18.05 14.83
N TRP A 53 -13.43 -18.56 16.02
CA TRP A 53 -14.74 -19.12 16.33
C TRP A 53 -15.84 -18.07 16.19
N ALA A 54 -15.64 -16.88 16.76
CA ALA A 54 -16.61 -15.80 16.60
C ALA A 54 -16.87 -15.45 15.13
N TYR A 55 -15.84 -15.44 14.27
CA TYR A 55 -16.06 -15.24 12.84
C TYR A 55 -16.77 -16.43 12.18
N TYR A 56 -16.33 -17.64 12.48
CA TYR A 56 -16.87 -18.87 11.90
C TYR A 56 -18.37 -19.05 12.18
N VAL A 57 -18.80 -18.88 13.44
CA VAL A 57 -20.22 -19.01 13.80
C VAL A 57 -21.11 -17.89 13.24
N ASN A 58 -20.52 -16.73 12.93
CA ASN A 58 -21.21 -15.64 12.23
C ASN A 58 -21.16 -15.79 10.70
N GLY A 59 -20.70 -16.94 10.19
CA GLY A 59 -20.66 -17.25 8.75
C GLY A 59 -19.56 -16.51 7.98
N HIS A 60 -18.59 -15.89 8.67
CA HIS A 60 -17.43 -15.31 8.01
C HIS A 60 -16.42 -16.40 7.63
N PRO A 61 -15.87 -16.37 6.40
CA PRO A 61 -14.81 -17.30 6.02
C PRO A 61 -13.54 -17.00 6.83
N ILE A 62 -12.86 -18.06 7.24
CA ILE A 62 -11.59 -18.00 7.99
C ILE A 62 -10.48 -18.81 7.31
N ASP A 63 -10.64 -19.11 6.02
CA ASP A 63 -9.64 -19.85 5.21
C ASP A 63 -8.38 -19.02 4.95
N LYS A 64 -8.48 -17.70 5.07
CA LYS A 64 -7.39 -16.72 4.92
C LYS A 64 -7.47 -15.70 6.03
N VAL A 65 -6.42 -15.62 6.83
CA VAL A 65 -6.36 -14.75 8.01
C VAL A 65 -5.15 -13.85 7.92
N GLU A 66 -5.37 -12.55 8.14
CA GLU A 66 -4.30 -11.60 8.39
C GLU A 66 -4.21 -11.33 9.90
N LEU A 67 -3.02 -11.53 10.45
CA LEU A 67 -2.74 -11.33 11.86
C LEU A 67 -2.24 -9.91 12.11
N LEU A 68 -2.78 -9.27 13.13
CA LEU A 68 -2.32 -7.97 13.63
C LEU A 68 -1.94 -8.15 15.10
N VAL A 69 -0.64 -8.08 15.40
CA VAL A 69 -0.14 -8.13 16.77
C VAL A 69 -0.03 -6.70 17.29
N LEU A 70 -1.01 -6.34 18.11
CA LEU A 70 -1.18 -5.01 18.67
C LEU A 70 -0.42 -4.87 19.99
N GLY A 71 0.12 -3.68 20.26
CA GLY A 71 0.89 -3.41 21.49
C GLY A 71 1.83 -2.22 21.38
N GLY A 72 2.29 -1.92 20.16
CA GLY A 72 3.13 -0.75 19.86
C GLY A 72 4.61 -0.90 20.22
N THR A 73 5.02 -1.98 20.88
CA THR A 73 6.40 -2.26 21.30
C THR A 73 6.82 -3.71 21.07
N TRP A 74 6.37 -4.33 19.98
CA TRP A 74 6.72 -5.72 19.65
C TRP A 74 8.22 -6.00 19.83
N SER A 75 9.05 -5.14 19.25
CA SER A 75 10.52 -5.27 19.20
C SER A 75 11.21 -5.19 20.56
N GLU A 76 10.49 -4.84 21.63
CA GLU A 76 11.03 -4.74 22.99
C GLU A 76 10.69 -5.94 23.86
N TYR A 77 9.86 -6.86 23.36
CA TYR A 77 9.47 -8.05 24.10
C TYR A 77 10.62 -9.07 24.13
N PRO A 78 10.71 -9.90 25.19
CA PRO A 78 11.70 -10.98 25.26
C PRO A 78 11.64 -11.89 24.03
N TYR A 79 12.79 -12.28 23.49
CA TYR A 79 12.85 -13.05 22.24
C TYR A 79 12.20 -14.42 22.36
N GLU A 80 12.36 -15.12 23.50
CA GLU A 80 11.68 -16.41 23.70
C GLU A 80 10.16 -16.23 23.70
N TYR A 81 9.66 -15.11 24.24
CA TYR A 81 8.23 -14.81 24.20
C TYR A 81 7.76 -14.55 22.77
N GLN A 82 8.46 -13.73 22.00
CA GLN A 82 8.10 -13.41 20.61
C GLN A 82 8.01 -14.69 19.77
N GLU A 83 9.02 -15.56 19.87
CA GLU A 83 9.07 -16.81 19.12
C GLU A 83 7.95 -17.76 19.52
N THR A 84 7.72 -17.94 20.83
CA THR A 84 6.66 -18.81 21.33
C THR A 84 5.28 -18.26 20.96
N PHE A 85 5.07 -16.94 21.08
CA PHE A 85 3.82 -16.29 20.69
C PHE A 85 3.51 -16.53 19.21
N MET A 86 4.48 -16.33 18.32
CA MET A 86 4.28 -16.55 16.89
C MET A 86 4.05 -18.03 16.56
N ARG A 87 4.79 -18.94 17.19
CA ARG A 87 4.59 -20.40 17.04
C ARG A 87 3.16 -20.77 17.40
N ASP A 88 2.69 -20.32 18.56
CA ASP A 88 1.36 -20.64 19.07
C ASP A 88 0.24 -20.09 18.19
N ILE A 89 0.46 -18.94 17.54
CA ILE A 89 -0.49 -18.40 16.56
C ILE A 89 -0.55 -19.27 15.30
N PHE A 90 0.59 -19.68 14.72
CA PHE A 90 0.58 -20.59 13.57
C PHE A 90 0.01 -21.96 13.91
N TYR A 91 0.36 -22.50 15.07
CA TYR A 91 -0.25 -23.69 15.64
C TYR A 91 -1.78 -23.56 15.68
N SER A 92 -2.29 -22.47 16.25
CA SER A 92 -3.74 -22.25 16.38
C SER A 92 -4.44 -22.18 15.02
N ALA A 93 -3.82 -21.55 14.02
CA ALA A 93 -4.34 -21.54 12.66
C ALA A 93 -4.36 -22.96 12.07
N ASN A 94 -3.28 -23.72 12.22
CA ASN A 94 -3.16 -25.09 11.70
C ASN A 94 -4.18 -26.04 12.34
N THR A 95 -4.40 -25.91 13.64
CA THR A 95 -5.20 -26.86 14.40
C THR A 95 -6.63 -26.40 14.60
N PHE A 96 -7.06 -25.22 14.11
CA PHE A 96 -8.40 -24.67 14.38
C PHE A 96 -9.53 -25.68 14.09
N PHE A 97 -9.50 -26.31 12.92
CA PHE A 97 -10.50 -27.30 12.47
C PHE A 97 -10.22 -28.73 12.92
N GLU A 98 -9.07 -29.00 13.55
CA GLU A 98 -8.75 -30.34 14.03
C GLU A 98 -9.62 -30.67 15.26
N PRO A 99 -10.34 -31.81 15.27
CA PRO A 99 -11.19 -32.19 16.41
C PRO A 99 -10.35 -32.53 17.65
N LYS A 100 -9.16 -33.12 17.45
CA LYS A 100 -8.19 -33.42 18.51
C LYS A 100 -6.95 -32.56 18.28
N LYS A 101 -6.63 -31.69 19.24
CA LYS A 101 -5.45 -30.83 19.16
C LYS A 101 -4.19 -31.64 19.47
N ARG A 102 -3.20 -31.55 18.60
CA ARG A 102 -1.84 -32.09 18.81
C ARG A 102 -1.00 -31.13 19.65
N GLU A 103 0.20 -31.53 20.06
CA GLU A 103 1.17 -30.62 20.65
C GLU A 103 1.74 -29.62 19.60
N PRO A 104 2.12 -28.40 20.02
CA PRO A 104 2.80 -27.44 19.15
C PRO A 104 4.19 -27.95 18.71
N LEU A 105 4.49 -27.80 17.42
CA LEU A 105 5.81 -28.06 16.84
C LEU A 105 6.69 -26.81 16.93
N SER A 106 7.92 -26.84 16.40
CA SER A 106 8.72 -25.62 16.28
C SER A 106 8.04 -24.57 15.38
N LEU A 107 8.40 -23.29 15.55
CA LEU A 107 7.85 -22.21 14.72
C LEU A 107 8.00 -22.50 13.21
N ALA A 108 9.15 -23.00 12.79
CA ALA A 108 9.42 -23.30 11.39
C ALA A 108 8.51 -24.42 10.85
N GLU A 109 8.32 -25.49 11.63
CA GLU A 109 7.42 -26.60 11.26
C GLU A 109 5.96 -26.15 11.22
N GLU A 110 5.53 -25.30 12.16
CA GLU A 110 4.19 -24.72 12.15
C GLU A 110 3.97 -23.83 10.92
N GLN A 111 4.97 -23.04 10.53
CA GLN A 111 4.90 -22.24 9.30
C GLN A 111 4.78 -23.14 8.06
N ILE A 112 5.60 -24.19 7.94
CA ILE A 112 5.54 -25.14 6.82
C ILE A 112 4.15 -25.78 6.71
N LYS A 113 3.59 -26.24 7.84
CA LYS A 113 2.22 -26.78 7.88
C LYS A 113 1.18 -25.75 7.43
N ASN A 114 1.36 -24.49 7.83
CA ASN A 114 0.41 -23.43 7.51
C ASN A 114 0.32 -23.09 6.02
N GLU A 115 1.36 -23.39 5.23
CA GLU A 115 1.33 -23.15 3.78
C GLU A 115 0.22 -23.93 3.05
N ALA A 116 -0.24 -25.04 3.64
CA ALA A 116 -1.30 -25.90 3.11
C ALA A 116 -2.49 -26.09 4.07
N ALA A 117 -2.52 -25.38 5.20
CA ALA A 117 -3.60 -25.48 6.18
C ALA A 117 -4.95 -24.99 5.60
N GLU A 118 -6.05 -25.41 6.20
CA GLU A 118 -7.37 -24.88 5.87
C GLU A 118 -7.51 -23.40 6.27
N CYS A 119 -6.98 -23.04 7.44
CA CYS A 119 -6.89 -21.67 7.93
C CYS A 119 -5.47 -21.12 7.69
N ARG A 120 -5.29 -20.37 6.60
CA ARG A 120 -3.98 -19.89 6.16
C ARG A 120 -3.67 -18.50 6.68
N VAL A 121 -2.51 -18.32 7.27
CA VAL A 121 -1.99 -17.02 7.67
C VAL A 121 -1.38 -16.33 6.44
N ILE A 122 -2.17 -15.45 5.82
CA ILE A 122 -1.79 -14.77 4.58
C ILE A 122 -0.98 -13.50 4.80
N GLY A 123 -0.85 -13.05 6.05
CA GLY A 123 -0.04 -11.90 6.42
C GLY A 123 0.08 -11.77 7.93
N VAL A 124 1.26 -11.36 8.39
CA VAL A 124 1.52 -10.97 9.78
C VAL A 124 1.90 -9.50 9.78
N THR A 125 1.24 -8.74 10.65
CA THR A 125 1.46 -7.32 10.88
C THR A 125 1.93 -7.11 12.32
N LEU A 126 3.11 -6.54 12.50
CA LEU A 126 3.69 -6.24 13.81
C LEU A 126 3.72 -4.72 14.05
N GLU A 127 3.31 -4.28 15.24
CA GLU A 127 3.37 -2.87 15.64
C GLU A 127 4.62 -2.59 16.49
N THR A 128 5.40 -1.58 16.11
CA THR A 128 6.60 -1.18 16.86
C THR A 128 6.90 0.31 16.75
N ARG A 129 7.95 0.75 17.44
CA ARG A 129 8.43 2.13 17.42
C ARG A 129 9.51 2.33 16.33
N PRO A 130 9.66 3.56 15.80
CA PRO A 130 10.70 3.85 14.81
C PRO A 130 12.14 3.54 15.24
N ASP A 131 12.45 3.79 16.51
CA ASP A 131 13.76 3.65 17.15
C ASP A 131 14.17 2.20 17.44
N CYS A 132 13.32 1.22 17.13
CA CYS A 132 13.57 -0.20 17.37
C CYS A 132 13.90 -1.01 16.11
N ILE A 133 14.01 -0.36 14.94
CA ILE A 133 14.29 -1.06 13.67
C ILE A 133 15.78 -0.98 13.34
N ASP A 134 16.43 -2.14 13.35
CA ASP A 134 17.79 -2.40 12.90
C ASP A 134 17.86 -3.69 12.07
N ALA A 135 19.05 -4.08 11.60
CA ALA A 135 19.24 -5.27 10.77
C ALA A 135 18.78 -6.56 11.46
N ASP A 136 19.05 -6.72 12.76
CA ASP A 136 18.69 -7.94 13.50
C ASP A 136 17.18 -8.02 13.75
N GLU A 137 16.54 -6.89 14.03
CA GLU A 137 15.09 -6.83 14.14
C GLU A 137 14.40 -7.15 12.82
N LEU A 138 14.92 -6.66 11.69
CA LEU A 138 14.39 -7.02 10.37
C LEU A 138 14.45 -8.54 10.14
N ARG A 139 15.59 -9.18 10.45
CA ARG A 139 15.76 -10.64 10.35
C ARG A 139 14.79 -11.39 11.26
N ARG A 140 14.63 -10.96 12.51
CA ARG A 140 13.66 -11.55 13.45
C ARG A 140 12.23 -11.42 12.93
N MET A 141 11.82 -10.22 12.50
CA MET A 141 10.49 -10.00 11.93
C MET A 141 10.24 -10.91 10.74
N ARG A 142 11.22 -11.09 9.85
CA ARG A 142 11.12 -12.03 8.72
C ARG A 142 11.03 -13.50 9.17
N LYS A 143 11.81 -13.92 10.17
CA LYS A 143 11.70 -15.27 10.80
C LYS A 143 10.28 -15.53 11.30
N TYR A 144 9.61 -14.53 11.85
CA TYR A 144 8.22 -14.63 12.30
C TYR A 144 7.17 -14.64 11.17
N GLY A 145 7.58 -14.47 9.91
CA GLY A 145 6.66 -14.36 8.77
C GLY A 145 6.00 -12.98 8.62
N CYS A 146 6.52 -11.95 9.30
CA CYS A 146 6.03 -10.57 9.23
C CYS A 146 6.15 -10.02 7.80
N THR A 147 5.04 -9.54 7.22
CA THR A 147 5.06 -8.91 5.88
C THR A 147 4.76 -7.42 5.93
N ARG A 148 4.25 -6.93 7.07
CA ARG A 148 3.87 -5.54 7.27
C ARG A 148 4.26 -5.05 8.65
N VAL A 149 4.80 -3.85 8.73
CA VAL A 149 5.14 -3.21 10.01
C VAL A 149 4.35 -1.94 10.17
N GLN A 150 3.74 -1.74 11.34
CA GLN A 150 3.05 -0.50 11.67
C GLN A 150 3.90 0.30 12.64
N ILE A 151 4.21 1.53 12.27
CA ILE A 151 5.18 2.37 12.96
C ILE A 151 4.48 3.55 13.61
N GLY A 152 4.67 3.65 14.94
CA GLY A 152 4.18 4.76 15.76
C GLY A 152 4.96 6.06 15.56
N ILE A 153 4.78 6.76 14.44
CA ILE A 153 5.42 8.07 14.17
C ILE A 153 4.75 9.17 14.97
N GLN A 154 3.42 9.16 15.00
CA GLN A 154 2.54 10.11 15.68
C GLN A 154 2.57 11.52 15.07
N HIS A 155 3.71 12.19 15.08
CA HIS A 155 3.87 13.51 14.48
C HIS A 155 5.24 13.65 13.82
N THR A 156 5.34 14.55 12.84
CA THR A 156 6.58 14.85 12.11
C THR A 156 7.18 16.17 12.58
N ASN A 157 7.08 16.48 13.87
CA ASN A 157 7.64 17.72 14.41
C ASN A 157 8.26 17.39 15.76
N ASP A 158 9.58 17.47 15.82
CA ASP A 158 10.33 17.03 16.99
C ASP A 158 10.00 17.85 18.25
N LYS A 159 9.53 19.11 18.11
CA LYS A 159 9.07 19.89 19.25
C LYS A 159 7.81 19.29 19.88
N ILE A 160 6.87 18.83 19.05
CA ILE A 160 5.65 18.15 19.50
C ILE A 160 6.03 16.78 20.09
N LEU A 161 6.87 16.00 19.41
CA LEU A 161 7.31 14.69 19.90
C LEU A 161 8.04 14.76 21.25
N LYS A 162 8.85 15.80 21.47
CA LYS A 162 9.50 16.08 22.76
C LYS A 162 8.50 16.46 23.83
N LEU A 163 7.57 17.37 23.51
CA LEU A 163 6.53 17.81 24.44
C LEU A 163 5.68 16.65 24.96
N ILE A 164 5.30 15.72 24.09
CA ILE A 164 4.49 14.54 24.47
C ILE A 164 5.33 13.35 24.97
N ASN A 165 6.62 13.55 25.22
CA ASN A 165 7.56 12.55 25.72
C ASN A 165 7.57 11.24 24.89
N ARG A 166 7.63 11.37 23.56
CA ARG A 166 7.62 10.22 22.64
C ARG A 166 8.86 9.34 22.79
N GLY A 167 10.02 9.95 23.04
CA GLY A 167 11.32 9.29 23.16
C GLY A 167 11.96 8.86 21.83
N CYS A 168 11.36 9.21 20.70
CA CYS A 168 11.98 9.08 19.37
C CYS A 168 11.65 10.32 18.54
N GLU A 169 12.55 10.68 17.63
CA GLU A 169 12.47 11.87 16.78
C GLU A 169 12.15 11.47 15.33
N ASN A 170 11.90 12.46 14.48
CA ASN A 170 11.60 12.24 13.08
C ASN A 170 12.76 11.58 12.30
N LYS A 171 14.02 11.78 12.71
CA LYS A 171 15.17 11.08 12.10
C LYS A 171 15.07 9.55 12.23
N ASP A 172 14.54 9.07 13.37
CA ASP A 172 14.40 7.64 13.65
C ASP A 172 13.32 7.06 12.73
N ALA A 173 12.21 7.80 12.54
CA ALA A 173 11.18 7.47 11.56
C ALA A 173 11.71 7.40 10.13
N ILE A 174 12.58 8.32 9.71
CA ILE A 174 13.19 8.29 8.38
C ILE A 174 14.06 7.04 8.21
N ASN A 175 14.95 6.77 9.17
CA ASN A 175 15.84 5.62 9.11
C ASN A 175 15.06 4.29 9.10
N CYS A 176 14.09 4.15 10.01
CA CYS A 176 13.16 3.02 10.09
C CYS A 176 12.52 2.70 8.73
N VAL A 177 11.96 3.73 8.07
CA VAL A 177 11.25 3.57 6.79
C VAL A 177 12.20 3.16 5.67
N ARG A 178 13.40 3.73 5.63
CA ARG A 178 14.44 3.35 4.67
C ARG A 178 14.78 1.87 4.83
N LEU A 179 15.10 1.44 6.05
CA LEU A 179 15.44 0.06 6.37
C LEU A 179 14.32 -0.92 5.99
N LEU A 180 13.09 -0.65 6.40
CA LEU A 180 11.92 -1.50 6.10
C LEU A 180 11.65 -1.61 4.59
N LYS A 181 11.69 -0.48 3.85
CA LYS A 181 11.45 -0.49 2.40
C LYS A 181 12.53 -1.25 1.65
N ASN A 182 13.79 -1.09 2.05
CA ASN A 182 14.92 -1.73 1.39
C ASN A 182 14.90 -3.25 1.49
N VAL A 183 14.17 -3.82 2.45
CA VAL A 183 14.02 -5.29 2.57
C VAL A 183 12.58 -5.75 2.26
N GLY A 184 11.80 -4.89 1.60
CA GLY A 184 10.53 -5.25 0.99
C GLY A 184 9.28 -5.07 1.86
N PHE A 185 9.37 -4.68 3.14
CA PHE A 185 8.18 -4.60 4.01
C PHE A 185 7.10 -3.63 3.50
N LYS A 186 5.84 -4.01 3.73
CA LYS A 186 4.70 -3.08 3.75
C LYS A 186 4.78 -2.23 5.02
N ILE A 187 4.40 -0.96 4.93
CA ILE A 187 4.54 -0.04 6.06
C ILE A 187 3.26 0.76 6.26
N ASP A 188 2.76 0.71 7.49
CA ASP A 188 1.63 1.51 7.95
C ASP A 188 2.11 2.56 8.94
N PHE A 189 1.67 3.80 8.76
CA PHE A 189 2.01 4.90 9.66
C PHE A 189 0.86 5.17 10.59
N HIS A 190 1.15 5.25 11.88
CA HIS A 190 0.23 5.83 12.85
C HIS A 190 0.57 7.32 12.97
N LEU A 191 -0.38 8.17 12.60
CA LEU A 191 -0.30 9.62 12.68
C LEU A 191 -1.42 10.11 13.59
N MET A 192 -1.07 11.04 14.49
CA MET A 192 -1.96 11.58 15.49
C MET A 192 -2.03 13.10 15.37
N PRO A 193 -3.02 13.63 14.62
CA PRO A 193 -3.33 15.05 14.69
C PRO A 193 -3.90 15.42 16.07
N ASP A 194 -3.97 16.71 16.36
CA ASP A 194 -4.48 17.24 17.64
C ASP A 194 -3.62 16.87 18.86
N LEU A 195 -2.34 16.51 18.68
CA LEU A 195 -1.45 16.31 19.83
C LEU A 195 -1.19 17.65 20.57
N PRO A 196 -0.93 17.62 21.90
CA PRO A 196 -0.50 18.82 22.63
C PRO A 196 0.66 19.54 21.93
N GLY A 197 0.52 20.86 21.76
CA GLY A 197 1.48 21.70 21.04
C GLY A 197 1.36 21.67 19.50
N SER A 198 0.43 20.88 18.94
CA SER A 198 0.08 20.95 17.52
C SER A 198 -0.90 22.09 17.21
N SER A 199 -1.14 22.31 15.93
CA SER A 199 -2.20 23.18 15.42
C SER A 199 -2.73 22.63 14.10
N ILE A 200 -3.95 23.02 13.69
CA ILE A 200 -4.52 22.64 12.38
C ILE A 200 -3.53 22.90 11.25
N ARG A 201 -2.75 23.99 11.32
CA ARG A 201 -1.72 24.29 10.33
C ARG A 201 -0.59 23.26 10.34
N LEU A 202 -0.09 22.87 11.52
CA LEU A 202 0.98 21.88 11.66
C LEU A 202 0.49 20.47 11.25
N ASP A 203 -0.74 20.10 11.57
CA ASP A 203 -1.31 18.81 11.16
C ASP A 203 -1.64 18.78 9.65
N LYS A 204 -2.04 19.91 9.06
CA LYS A 204 -2.08 20.06 7.59
C LYS A 204 -0.67 19.91 6.99
N GLN A 205 0.37 20.49 7.58
CA GLN A 205 1.74 20.30 7.10
C GLN A 205 2.23 18.85 7.26
N MET A 206 1.84 18.16 8.32
CA MET A 206 2.12 16.73 8.51
C MET A 206 1.47 15.86 7.42
N SER A 207 0.29 16.25 6.93
CA SER A 207 -0.44 15.52 5.88
C SER A 207 -0.09 15.96 4.45
N VAL A 208 0.38 17.20 4.27
CA VAL A 208 0.72 17.78 2.97
C VAL A 208 2.15 17.43 2.59
N GLN A 209 2.27 16.62 1.54
CA GLN A 209 3.52 16.18 0.91
C GLN A 209 4.19 17.28 0.05
N LYS A 210 4.22 18.56 0.48
CA LYS A 210 4.74 19.68 -0.35
C LYS A 210 6.18 20.10 0.00
N SER A 211 7.01 20.03 -1.03
CA SER A 211 8.31 20.68 -1.21
C SER A 211 8.30 22.20 -0.96
N ILE A 212 9.25 22.70 -0.16
CA ILE A 212 9.66 24.12 -0.10
C ILE A 212 11.21 24.17 -0.02
N PRO A 213 11.88 25.12 -0.73
CA PRO A 213 13.31 25.11 -0.98
C PRO A 213 14.05 26.11 -0.09
N THR A 214 14.80 25.66 0.90
CA THR A 214 15.90 26.44 1.48
C THR A 214 16.77 25.53 2.34
N ASN A 215 18.08 25.74 2.25
CA ASN A 215 19.11 25.09 3.05
C ASN A 215 18.71 25.06 4.54
N ASN A 216 18.91 23.88 5.16
CA ASN A 216 18.94 23.64 6.60
C ASN A 216 17.62 23.50 7.38
N TYR A 217 16.63 22.72 6.92
CA TYR A 217 15.61 22.13 7.82
C TYR A 217 15.17 20.72 7.37
N PHE A 218 15.31 19.72 8.25
CA PHE A 218 15.27 18.28 7.98
C PHE A 218 14.07 17.61 8.68
N VAL A 219 12.86 17.63 8.11
CA VAL A 219 11.74 16.74 8.51
C VAL A 219 10.75 16.55 7.35
N LEU A 220 10.42 15.30 7.03
CA LEU A 220 9.41 14.87 6.03
C LEU A 220 9.53 15.49 4.63
N THR A 221 10.66 16.15 4.37
CA THR A 221 10.98 16.93 3.16
C THR A 221 11.89 16.15 2.21
N PHE A 222 12.40 14.97 2.61
CA PHE A 222 13.08 14.05 1.69
C PHE A 222 12.12 13.27 0.76
N PHE A 223 10.96 13.86 0.48
CA PHE A 223 10.09 13.40 -0.58
C PHE A 223 10.25 14.17 -1.88
N LEU A 224 10.94 15.33 -1.90
CA LEU A 224 10.98 16.11 -3.12
C LEU A 224 12.16 17.07 -3.29
N LYS A 225 13.13 16.69 -4.12
CA LYS A 225 13.74 17.63 -5.10
C LYS A 225 13.22 17.22 -6.48
N LYS A 226 12.32 18.05 -7.03
CA LYS A 226 11.50 17.92 -8.28
C LYS A 226 10.53 16.71 -8.35
N LYS A 227 9.22 16.99 -8.45
CA LYS A 227 8.10 16.12 -8.91
C LYS A 227 8.13 14.62 -8.51
N LYS A 228 7.94 14.25 -7.25
CA LYS A 228 7.96 12.88 -6.72
C LYS A 228 7.13 12.84 -5.45
N LYS A 229 6.41 11.75 -5.27
CA LYS A 229 5.37 11.56 -4.27
C LYS A 229 5.68 10.25 -3.56
N ASN A 230 5.04 9.91 -2.44
CA ASN A 230 5.43 8.69 -1.70
C ASN A 230 4.25 7.83 -1.24
N GLU A 231 4.39 6.50 -1.38
CA GLU A 231 3.45 5.49 -0.87
C GLU A 231 3.64 5.15 0.59
N LYS A 232 2.50 5.04 1.30
CA LYS A 232 2.33 4.50 2.66
C LYS A 232 0.87 4.05 2.86
N GLN A 233 0.57 3.27 3.89
CA GLN A 233 -0.80 3.25 4.43
C GLN A 233 -0.84 4.15 5.66
N TRP A 234 -1.92 4.90 5.86
CA TRP A 234 -2.08 5.75 7.04
C TRP A 234 -3.19 5.23 7.95
N LYS A 235 -2.89 5.21 9.25
CA LYS A 235 -3.86 5.22 10.34
C LYS A 235 -3.86 6.62 10.92
N LEU A 236 -4.96 7.34 10.75
CA LEU A 236 -5.15 8.66 11.33
C LEU A 236 -5.95 8.49 12.61
N TYR A 237 -5.34 8.90 13.73
CA TYR A 237 -5.93 8.81 15.06
C TYR A 237 -5.85 10.17 15.74
N PRO A 238 -6.86 11.04 15.56
CA PRO A 238 -6.93 12.28 16.33
C PRO A 238 -6.71 12.00 17.82
N CYS A 239 -5.91 12.85 18.47
CA CYS A 239 -5.62 12.69 19.89
C CYS A 239 -6.93 12.77 20.69
N GLN A 240 -7.15 11.77 21.54
CA GLN A 240 -8.33 11.70 22.40
C GLN A 240 -7.89 11.79 23.85
N ILE A 241 -8.64 12.56 24.65
CA ILE A 241 -8.39 12.67 26.09
C ILE A 241 -9.08 11.50 26.76
N VAL A 242 -8.27 10.60 27.31
CA VAL A 242 -8.72 9.41 28.02
C VAL A 242 -8.11 9.34 29.41
N PRO A 243 -8.76 8.63 30.37
CA PRO A 243 -8.21 8.52 31.72
C PRO A 243 -6.85 7.81 31.74
N TRP A 244 -6.15 7.90 32.87
CA TRP A 244 -4.80 7.33 33.06
C TRP A 244 -3.72 7.87 32.10
N THR A 245 -3.91 9.08 31.56
CA THR A 245 -2.93 9.78 30.74
C THR A 245 -2.41 11.05 31.43
N VAL A 246 -1.23 11.50 31.02
CA VAL A 246 -0.70 12.80 31.47
C VAL A 246 -1.47 13.94 30.81
N ILE A 247 -1.86 13.77 29.54
CA ILE A 247 -2.64 14.78 28.81
C ILE A 247 -4.03 15.04 29.40
N LYS A 248 -4.64 14.06 30.09
CA LYS A 248 -5.88 14.27 30.85
C LYS A 248 -5.65 15.29 31.97
N LYS A 249 -4.56 15.17 32.72
CA LYS A 249 -4.21 16.16 33.76
C LYS A 249 -4.02 17.55 33.16
N TRP A 250 -3.33 17.63 32.02
CA TRP A 250 -3.16 18.89 31.31
C TRP A 250 -4.48 19.48 30.80
N TYR A 251 -5.42 18.64 30.38
CA TYR A 251 -6.76 19.07 30.01
C TYR A 251 -7.53 19.64 31.21
N ASP A 252 -7.53 18.96 32.36
CA ASP A 252 -8.18 19.45 33.58
C ASP A 252 -7.60 20.78 34.06
N GLU A 253 -6.29 20.97 33.88
CA GLU A 253 -5.57 22.19 34.23
C GLU A 253 -5.71 23.30 33.16
N GLY A 254 -6.42 23.04 32.05
CA GLY A 254 -6.58 23.98 30.93
C GLY A 254 -5.32 24.20 30.08
N LYS A 255 -4.25 23.42 30.31
CA LYS A 255 -2.97 23.50 29.58
C LYS A 255 -3.01 22.85 28.20
N TYR A 256 -3.97 21.95 27.97
CA TYR A 256 -4.22 21.33 26.67
C TYR A 256 -5.70 21.43 26.36
N LYS A 257 -6.03 22.06 25.22
CA LYS A 257 -7.39 22.11 24.68
C LYS A 257 -7.39 21.36 23.34
N PRO A 258 -8.23 20.31 23.17
CA PRO A 258 -8.36 19.61 21.90
C PRO A 258 -9.04 20.51 20.86
N TYR A 259 -8.94 20.14 19.58
CA TYR A 259 -9.66 20.85 18.53
C TYR A 259 -11.17 20.74 18.69
N GLU A 260 -11.86 21.78 18.22
CA GLU A 260 -13.30 21.71 18.02
C GLU A 260 -13.60 20.68 16.92
N ILE A 261 -14.73 19.96 17.06
CA ILE A 261 -15.08 18.85 16.15
C ILE A 261 -15.13 19.28 14.68
N LYS A 262 -15.60 20.51 14.42
CA LYS A 262 -15.68 21.09 13.07
C LYS A 262 -14.30 21.21 12.44
N ASP A 263 -13.33 21.76 13.18
CA ASP A 263 -11.96 21.95 12.69
C ASP A 263 -11.28 20.60 12.43
N LEU A 264 -11.57 19.61 13.28
CA LEU A 264 -11.06 18.26 13.09
C LEU A 264 -11.65 17.59 11.84
N ILE A 265 -12.95 17.74 11.59
CA ILE A 265 -13.59 17.23 10.37
C ILE A 265 -13.00 17.90 9.13
N GLU A 266 -12.82 19.22 9.14
CA GLU A 266 -12.19 19.96 8.04
C GLU A 266 -10.75 19.50 7.79
N LEU A 267 -9.97 19.28 8.86
CA LEU A 267 -8.64 18.69 8.77
C LEU A 267 -8.69 17.29 8.14
N MET A 268 -9.61 16.43 8.56
CA MET A 268 -9.74 15.07 8.02
C MET A 268 -10.14 15.06 6.54
N ILE A 269 -11.03 15.97 6.11
CA ILE A 269 -11.39 16.15 4.69
C ILE A 269 -10.17 16.62 3.91
N HIS A 270 -9.43 17.60 4.43
CA HIS A 270 -8.21 18.10 3.79
C HIS A 270 -7.18 16.98 3.62
N VAL A 271 -6.92 16.20 4.67
CA VAL A 271 -5.97 15.07 4.61
C VAL A 271 -6.42 14.05 3.57
N LYS A 272 -7.69 13.63 3.59
CA LYS A 272 -8.26 12.66 2.63
C LYS A 272 -8.13 13.14 1.18
N ALA A 273 -8.35 14.42 0.91
CA ALA A 273 -8.25 14.99 -0.43
C ALA A 273 -6.81 15.00 -0.99
N GLN A 274 -5.80 14.90 -0.13
CA GLN A 274 -4.38 14.86 -0.53
C GLN A 274 -3.82 13.43 -0.61
N VAL A 275 -4.61 12.41 -0.25
CA VAL A 275 -4.18 11.01 -0.30
C VAL A 275 -4.00 10.57 -1.75
N HIS A 276 -2.79 10.12 -2.07
CA HIS A 276 -2.51 9.60 -3.40
C HIS A 276 -3.16 8.23 -3.64
N PRO A 277 -3.47 7.87 -4.90
CA PRO A 277 -4.17 6.61 -5.23
C PRO A 277 -3.49 5.34 -4.71
N TRP A 278 -2.17 5.36 -4.54
CA TRP A 278 -1.39 4.24 -4.03
C TRP A 278 -1.32 4.17 -2.50
N ILE A 279 -1.92 5.13 -1.78
CA ILE A 279 -1.96 5.16 -0.30
C ILE A 279 -3.30 4.58 0.16
N ARG A 280 -3.24 3.58 1.04
CA ARG A 280 -4.44 3.02 1.69
C ARG A 280 -4.70 3.73 3.01
N LEU A 281 -5.91 4.24 3.20
CA LEU A 281 -6.41 4.64 4.53
C LEU A 281 -7.08 3.44 5.20
N ASN A 282 -6.49 2.93 6.27
CA ASN A 282 -7.01 1.75 6.98
C ASN A 282 -8.25 2.12 7.80
N ARG A 283 -8.10 3.11 8.68
CA ARG A 283 -9.15 3.70 9.53
C ARG A 283 -8.84 5.18 9.78
N VAL A 284 -9.90 5.98 9.92
CA VAL A 284 -9.83 7.44 10.17
C VAL A 284 -10.07 7.75 11.67
N VAL A 285 -10.49 6.76 12.46
CA VAL A 285 -10.76 6.87 13.90
C VAL A 285 -10.36 5.56 14.61
N ARG A 286 -9.97 5.68 15.88
CA ARG A 286 -9.62 4.56 16.76
C ARG A 286 -10.88 3.94 17.39
N ASP A 287 -10.85 2.63 17.66
CA ASP A 287 -11.93 1.91 18.33
C ASP A 287 -11.91 2.16 19.86
N ILE A 288 -11.93 3.42 20.30
CA ILE A 288 -12.07 3.77 21.71
C ILE A 288 -13.58 3.89 22.02
N PRO A 289 -14.10 3.14 23.02
CA PRO A 289 -15.48 3.28 23.46
C PRO A 289 -15.83 4.73 23.85
N ASN A 290 -16.99 5.24 23.41
CA ASN A 290 -17.41 6.63 23.67
C ASN A 290 -17.38 7.01 25.15
N GLN A 291 -17.71 6.06 26.03
CA GLN A 291 -17.68 6.26 27.48
C GLN A 291 -16.31 6.66 28.05
N TYR A 292 -15.20 6.43 27.32
CA TYR A 292 -13.86 6.86 27.72
C TYR A 292 -13.42 8.19 27.12
N ILE A 293 -14.13 8.70 26.11
CA ILE A 293 -13.74 9.92 25.40
C ILE A 293 -14.25 11.09 26.23
N ILE A 294 -13.35 11.71 26.99
CA ILE A 294 -13.67 12.87 27.85
C ILE A 294 -13.63 14.18 27.05
N GLY A 295 -12.93 14.18 25.92
CA GLY A 295 -12.87 15.28 24.96
C GLY A 295 -12.16 14.87 23.67
N GLY A 296 -12.48 15.55 22.56
CA GLY A 296 -12.00 15.24 21.20
C GLY A 296 -13.10 14.67 20.30
N ASN A 297 -12.75 13.80 19.35
CA ASN A 297 -13.72 13.17 18.44
C ASN A 297 -14.55 12.07 19.13
N GLU A 298 -15.88 12.20 19.12
CA GLU A 298 -16.85 11.24 19.69
C GLU A 298 -17.47 10.28 18.65
N ILE A 299 -17.23 10.50 17.35
CA ILE A 299 -17.79 9.68 16.27
C ILE A 299 -16.88 8.46 16.01
N THR A 300 -17.38 7.24 16.23
CA THR A 300 -16.62 5.98 16.12
C THR A 300 -16.57 5.36 14.72
N ASN A 301 -17.36 5.84 13.75
CA ASN A 301 -17.50 5.23 12.42
C ASN A 301 -17.62 6.24 11.26
N LEU A 302 -16.49 6.74 10.74
CA LEU A 302 -16.45 7.71 9.62
C LEU A 302 -16.32 7.09 8.20
N ARG A 303 -16.90 5.90 7.93
CA ARG A 303 -16.79 5.24 6.62
C ARG A 303 -18.10 4.64 6.13
N GLN A 304 -18.58 5.09 4.96
CA GLN A 304 -19.61 4.41 4.17
C GLN A 304 -19.00 3.28 3.32
N ALA A 305 -19.72 2.18 3.18
CA ALA A 305 -19.33 1.02 2.39
C ALA A 305 -19.57 1.28 0.88
N LYS A 306 -18.54 1.12 0.04
CA LYS A 306 -18.71 0.99 -1.41
C LYS A 306 -18.82 -0.49 -1.78
N THR A 307 -19.63 -0.76 -2.79
CA THR A 307 -19.90 -2.08 -3.39
C THR A 307 -18.67 -2.65 -4.10
N THR A 308 -18.74 -3.94 -4.43
CA THR A 308 -17.74 -4.68 -5.21
C THR A 308 -17.43 -3.97 -6.53
N PRO A 309 -16.15 -3.91 -6.96
CA PRO A 309 -15.77 -3.38 -8.27
C PRO A 309 -16.55 -4.01 -9.43
N THR A 310 -17.22 -3.19 -10.25
CA THR A 310 -17.86 -3.59 -11.52
C THR A 310 -17.38 -2.66 -12.63
N GLY A 311 -17.13 -3.20 -13.83
CA GLY A 311 -16.69 -2.42 -15.01
C GLY A 311 -15.45 -2.98 -15.71
N ASP A 312 -15.11 -2.38 -16.85
CA ASP A 312 -13.92 -2.76 -17.64
C ASP A 312 -12.63 -2.32 -16.93
N ALA A 313 -11.70 -3.26 -16.79
CA ALA A 313 -10.44 -3.05 -16.07
C ALA A 313 -9.29 -2.68 -17.01
N LYS A 314 -8.66 -1.51 -16.78
CA LYS A 314 -7.44 -1.06 -17.45
C LYS A 314 -6.24 -1.13 -16.50
N LEU A 315 -5.05 -1.41 -17.04
CA LEU A 315 -3.80 -1.42 -16.28
C LEU A 315 -3.26 0.02 -16.18
N PHE A 316 -3.04 0.49 -14.96
CA PHE A 316 -2.39 1.75 -14.66
C PHE A 316 -1.04 1.50 -13.99
N ILE A 317 -0.05 2.33 -14.33
CA ILE A 317 1.30 2.26 -13.75
C ILE A 317 1.66 3.65 -13.23
N ARG A 318 1.89 3.76 -11.92
CA ARG A 318 2.25 5.03 -11.28
C ARG A 318 3.63 4.87 -10.63
N LYS A 319 4.62 5.57 -11.18
CA LYS A 319 6.00 5.59 -10.67
C LYS A 319 6.21 6.76 -9.70
N TYR A 320 6.94 6.51 -8.61
CA TYR A 320 7.42 7.56 -7.72
C TYR A 320 8.69 7.11 -6.97
N GLU A 321 9.48 8.06 -6.47
CA GLU A 321 10.73 7.74 -5.75
C GLU A 321 10.50 7.75 -4.24
N SER A 322 11.11 6.80 -3.53
CA SER A 322 11.04 6.73 -2.07
C SER A 322 12.28 6.08 -1.48
N SER A 323 12.90 6.75 -0.52
CA SER A 323 13.95 6.16 0.33
C SER A 323 15.10 5.54 -0.46
N GLY A 324 15.64 6.24 -1.47
CA GLY A 324 16.74 5.74 -2.30
C GLY A 324 16.36 4.60 -3.24
N GLY A 325 15.11 4.57 -3.70
CA GLY A 325 14.63 3.60 -4.68
C GLY A 325 13.42 4.11 -5.44
N ASP A 326 13.22 3.57 -6.63
CA ASP A 326 12.02 3.77 -7.43
C ASP A 326 10.94 2.79 -6.99
N GLU A 327 9.70 3.24 -6.98
CA GLU A 327 8.56 2.41 -6.69
C GLU A 327 7.52 2.57 -7.79
N TYR A 328 6.89 1.44 -8.11
CA TYR A 328 5.88 1.33 -9.13
C TYR A 328 4.63 0.74 -8.49
N PHE A 329 3.56 1.52 -8.51
CA PHE A 329 2.21 1.06 -8.19
C PHE A 329 1.53 0.66 -9.50
N LEU A 330 1.41 -0.65 -9.73
CA LEU A 330 0.68 -1.17 -10.88
C LEU A 330 -0.69 -1.63 -10.39
N SER A 331 -1.75 -1.28 -11.10
CA SER A 331 -3.11 -1.60 -10.68
C SER A 331 -4.05 -1.82 -11.85
N PHE A 332 -5.00 -2.74 -11.67
CA PHE A 332 -6.17 -2.83 -12.52
C PHE A 332 -7.27 -1.97 -11.94
N GLU A 333 -7.73 -0.98 -12.68
CA GLU A 333 -8.74 0.00 -12.26
C GLU A 333 -9.77 0.23 -13.37
N THR A 334 -10.92 0.79 -13.02
CA THR A 334 -11.85 1.34 -14.01
C THR A 334 -11.20 2.52 -14.74
N GLU A 335 -11.65 2.81 -15.96
CA GLU A 335 -11.09 3.90 -16.77
C GLU A 335 -11.16 5.28 -16.10
N ASP A 336 -12.16 5.51 -15.26
CA ASP A 336 -12.32 6.73 -14.46
C ASP A 336 -11.47 6.76 -13.17
N GLU A 337 -10.63 5.73 -12.93
CA GLU A 337 -9.79 5.54 -11.75
C GLU A 337 -10.57 5.51 -10.41
N SER A 338 -11.90 5.33 -10.44
CA SER A 338 -12.74 5.39 -9.24
C SER A 338 -12.76 4.08 -8.44
N THR A 339 -12.42 2.97 -9.11
CA THR A 339 -12.55 1.62 -8.59
C THR A 339 -11.31 0.80 -8.93
N ILE A 340 -10.76 0.08 -7.94
CA ILE A 340 -9.57 -0.76 -8.07
C ILE A 340 -9.92 -2.24 -7.91
N PHE A 341 -9.50 -3.06 -8.88
CA PHE A 341 -9.71 -4.52 -8.91
C PHE A 341 -8.55 -5.28 -8.26
N GLY A 342 -7.34 -4.75 -8.37
CA GLY A 342 -6.14 -5.31 -7.75
C GLY A 342 -4.92 -4.47 -8.05
N PHE A 343 -3.85 -4.66 -7.29
CA PHE A 343 -2.59 -3.94 -7.46
C PHE A 343 -1.37 -4.75 -7.04
N VAL A 344 -0.22 -4.37 -7.57
CA VAL A 344 1.11 -4.82 -7.12
C VAL A 344 2.01 -3.62 -6.85
N ARG A 345 2.79 -3.71 -5.78
CA ARG A 345 3.82 -2.72 -5.40
C ARG A 345 5.19 -3.29 -5.72
N LEU A 346 5.85 -2.73 -6.72
CA LEU A 346 7.21 -3.09 -7.12
C LEU A 346 8.19 -2.00 -6.68
N ARG A 347 9.29 -2.39 -6.03
CA ARG A 347 10.37 -1.52 -5.61
C ARG A 347 11.68 -1.91 -6.28
N LEU A 348 12.37 -0.90 -6.83
CA LEU A 348 13.69 -1.00 -7.40
C LEU A 348 14.63 -0.10 -6.60
N VAL A 349 15.56 -0.69 -5.85
CA VAL A 349 16.54 0.06 -5.04
C VAL A 349 17.62 0.66 -5.94
N HIS A 350 18.03 1.90 -5.67
CA HIS A 350 19.09 2.57 -6.46
C HIS A 350 20.46 2.03 -6.10
N ASP A 351 20.75 1.91 -4.79
CA ASP A 351 21.93 1.22 -4.30
C ASP A 351 21.60 -0.26 -4.07
N LYS A 352 22.18 -1.12 -4.90
CA LYS A 352 21.93 -2.56 -4.86
C LYS A 352 22.63 -3.25 -3.69
N ASN A 353 23.65 -2.65 -3.09
CA ASN A 353 24.38 -3.25 -1.97
C ASN A 353 23.68 -3.03 -0.63
N ILE A 354 22.72 -2.11 -0.57
CA ILE A 354 22.05 -1.69 0.68
C ILE A 354 21.24 -2.83 1.34
N THR A 355 20.96 -3.89 0.58
CA THR A 355 20.23 -5.08 1.04
C THR A 355 21.15 -6.19 1.55
N ASP A 356 22.37 -6.24 1.03
CA ASP A 356 23.27 -7.38 1.18
C ASP A 356 23.73 -7.55 2.63
N GLU A 357 23.85 -6.45 3.36
CA GLU A 357 24.23 -6.49 4.79
C GLU A 357 23.15 -7.14 5.66
N VAL A 358 21.87 -7.04 5.29
CA VAL A 358 20.75 -7.56 6.09
C VAL A 358 20.29 -8.93 5.60
N PHE A 359 20.02 -9.04 4.30
CA PHE A 359 19.51 -10.23 3.61
C PHE A 359 20.29 -10.45 2.31
N PRO A 360 21.39 -11.23 2.35
CA PRO A 360 22.21 -11.53 1.17
C PRO A 360 21.41 -12.12 0.01
N GLU A 361 20.34 -12.87 0.31
CA GLU A 361 19.47 -13.48 -0.71
C GLU A 361 18.75 -12.45 -1.59
N LEU A 362 18.58 -11.21 -1.13
CA LEU A 362 17.94 -10.12 -1.87
C LEU A 362 18.87 -9.39 -2.86
N LYS A 363 20.14 -9.78 -2.94
CA LYS A 363 21.09 -9.20 -3.89
C LYS A 363 20.53 -9.23 -5.32
N ASP A 364 20.64 -8.07 -5.99
CA ASP A 364 20.15 -7.83 -7.36
C ASP A 364 18.65 -8.07 -7.58
N CYS A 365 17.84 -8.15 -6.51
CA CYS A 365 16.40 -8.36 -6.62
C CYS A 365 15.62 -7.05 -6.78
N ALA A 366 14.72 -7.04 -7.76
CA ALA A 366 13.56 -6.15 -7.72
C ALA A 366 12.55 -6.74 -6.71
N MET A 367 11.95 -5.90 -5.87
CA MET A 367 11.13 -6.37 -4.75
C MET A 367 9.65 -6.13 -4.98
N ILE A 368 8.86 -7.18 -4.97
CA ILE A 368 7.40 -7.12 -4.89
C ILE A 368 7.00 -7.10 -3.41
N ARG A 369 6.54 -5.93 -2.97
CA ARG A 369 6.22 -5.62 -1.57
C ARG A 369 4.80 -6.02 -1.19
N GLU A 370 3.89 -6.00 -2.17
CA GLU A 370 2.49 -6.36 -1.98
C GLU A 370 1.88 -6.74 -3.31
N LEU A 371 1.15 -7.86 -3.33
CA LEU A 371 0.17 -8.18 -4.37
C LEU A 371 -1.18 -8.31 -3.68
N HIS A 372 -2.18 -7.58 -4.16
CA HIS A 372 -3.53 -7.66 -3.63
C HIS A 372 -4.54 -7.69 -4.78
N VAL A 373 -5.46 -8.65 -4.76
CA VAL A 373 -6.58 -8.73 -5.70
C VAL A 373 -7.86 -8.73 -4.87
N TYR A 374 -8.75 -7.79 -5.13
CA TYR A 374 -10.01 -7.68 -4.41
C TYR A 374 -10.95 -8.80 -4.86
N GLY A 375 -11.42 -9.60 -3.90
CA GLY A 375 -12.47 -10.60 -4.10
C GLY A 375 -13.86 -10.00 -3.89
N GLN A 376 -14.90 -10.76 -4.26
CA GLN A 376 -16.29 -10.37 -3.98
C GLN A 376 -16.56 -10.39 -2.46
N MET A 377 -17.07 -9.29 -1.92
CA MET A 377 -17.77 -9.32 -0.62
C MET A 377 -19.23 -9.67 -0.89
N LYS A 378 -19.78 -10.71 -0.25
CA LYS A 378 -21.24 -10.91 -0.24
C LYS A 378 -21.87 -9.85 0.66
N PRO A 379 -22.76 -8.98 0.15
CA PRO A 379 -23.56 -8.12 1.01
C PRO A 379 -24.51 -9.00 1.85
N VAL A 380 -24.57 -8.76 3.15
CA VAL A 380 -25.61 -9.34 4.01
C VAL A 380 -26.87 -8.51 3.79
N GLY A 381 -27.87 -9.04 3.09
CA GLY A 381 -29.19 -8.39 2.97
C GLY A 381 -29.95 -8.57 1.65
N ASN A 382 -29.28 -8.77 0.51
CA ASN A 382 -29.98 -8.93 -0.78
C ASN A 382 -30.12 -10.42 -1.14
N LYS A 383 -31.33 -10.95 -0.96
CA LYS A 383 -31.77 -12.23 -1.52
C LYS A 383 -32.12 -12.09 -3.01
N GLU A 384 -31.18 -11.62 -3.82
CA GLU A 384 -31.32 -11.75 -5.28
C GLU A 384 -30.41 -12.87 -5.77
N ASN A 385 -31.05 -13.89 -6.34
CA ASN A 385 -30.42 -15.00 -7.05
C ASN A 385 -29.77 -14.50 -8.35
N VAL A 386 -28.68 -13.74 -8.24
CA VAL A 386 -27.80 -13.48 -9.39
C VAL A 386 -26.97 -14.75 -9.62
N ARG A 387 -27.14 -15.37 -10.78
CA ARG A 387 -26.47 -16.61 -11.19
C ARG A 387 -24.96 -16.52 -10.92
N THR A 388 -24.47 -17.45 -10.10
CA THR A 388 -23.11 -17.55 -9.60
C THR A 388 -22.06 -17.98 -10.64
N GLN A 389 -22.47 -18.24 -11.89
CA GLN A 389 -21.60 -18.73 -12.96
C GLN A 389 -20.96 -17.60 -13.79
N ASP A 390 -21.67 -16.52 -14.10
CA ASP A 390 -21.17 -15.49 -15.05
C ASP A 390 -20.13 -14.52 -14.44
N TYR A 391 -20.10 -14.38 -13.12
CA TYR A 391 -19.21 -13.42 -12.43
C TYR A 391 -17.90 -14.02 -11.91
N LYS A 392 -17.79 -15.34 -11.80
CA LYS A 392 -16.56 -16.03 -11.36
C LYS A 392 -15.43 -15.90 -12.38
N THR A 393 -15.77 -15.68 -13.64
CA THR A 393 -14.88 -15.65 -14.81
C THR A 393 -14.20 -14.31 -15.05
N GLN A 394 -14.72 -13.19 -14.52
CA GLN A 394 -14.15 -11.86 -14.77
C GLN A 394 -12.92 -11.50 -13.90
N HIS A 395 -12.79 -12.08 -12.70
CA HIS A 395 -11.69 -11.74 -11.77
C HIS A 395 -10.53 -12.74 -11.76
N THR A 396 -10.62 -13.83 -12.53
CA THR A 396 -9.55 -14.81 -12.66
C THR A 396 -8.41 -14.24 -13.50
N GLY A 397 -7.23 -14.05 -12.90
CA GLY A 397 -5.99 -13.78 -13.62
C GLY A 397 -5.34 -12.41 -13.39
N PHE A 398 -6.02 -11.46 -12.73
CA PHE A 398 -5.41 -10.14 -12.44
C PHE A 398 -4.09 -10.24 -11.67
N GLY A 399 -4.02 -11.13 -10.67
CA GLY A 399 -2.80 -11.35 -9.91
C GLY A 399 -1.62 -11.77 -10.79
N ARG A 400 -1.82 -12.75 -11.68
CA ARG A 400 -0.77 -13.23 -12.58
C ARG A 400 -0.34 -12.14 -13.57
N ARG A 401 -1.29 -11.38 -14.12
CA ARG A 401 -1.01 -10.27 -15.05
C ARG A 401 -0.20 -9.15 -14.39
N LEU A 402 -0.54 -8.80 -13.15
CA LEU A 402 0.20 -7.81 -12.35
C LEU A 402 1.63 -8.29 -12.08
N MET A 403 1.81 -9.57 -11.74
CA MET A 403 3.14 -10.16 -11.54
C MET A 403 3.99 -10.08 -12.83
N ILE A 404 3.43 -10.46 -13.98
CA ILE A 404 4.13 -10.38 -15.27
C ILE A 404 4.54 -8.94 -15.60
N ALA A 405 3.63 -7.97 -15.42
CA ALA A 405 3.93 -6.56 -15.65
C ALA A 405 5.03 -6.03 -14.70
N ALA A 406 5.06 -6.50 -13.45
CA ALA A 406 6.13 -6.15 -12.51
C ALA A 406 7.48 -6.78 -12.90
N GLU A 407 7.49 -8.06 -13.30
CA GLU A 407 8.68 -8.76 -13.81
C GLU A 407 9.25 -8.05 -15.05
N GLN A 408 8.40 -7.62 -15.98
CA GLN A 408 8.79 -6.81 -17.16
C GLN A 408 9.52 -5.53 -16.79
N ILE A 409 8.95 -4.74 -15.87
CA ILE A 409 9.55 -3.49 -15.41
C ILE A 409 10.90 -3.77 -14.74
N ALA A 410 10.99 -4.82 -13.91
CA ALA A 410 12.24 -5.21 -13.26
C ALA A 410 13.35 -5.49 -14.30
N VAL A 411 13.05 -6.31 -15.31
CA VAL A 411 13.97 -6.66 -16.39
C VAL A 411 14.42 -5.42 -17.17
N LEU A 412 13.48 -4.59 -17.61
CA LEU A 412 13.77 -3.37 -18.37
C LEU A 412 14.63 -2.36 -17.58
N LYS A 413 14.69 -2.52 -16.26
CA LYS A 413 15.52 -1.72 -15.35
C LYS A 413 16.79 -2.43 -14.90
N GLY A 414 17.16 -3.53 -15.55
CA GLY A 414 18.42 -4.24 -15.33
C GLY A 414 18.46 -5.11 -14.06
N PHE A 415 17.28 -5.52 -13.56
CA PHE A 415 17.19 -6.53 -12.51
C PHE A 415 17.05 -7.91 -13.14
N THR A 416 17.83 -8.86 -12.64
CA THR A 416 17.85 -10.26 -13.11
C THR A 416 17.06 -11.18 -12.18
N ARG A 417 16.61 -10.68 -11.04
CA ARG A 417 15.89 -11.43 -10.02
C ARG A 417 14.71 -10.61 -9.51
N VAL A 418 13.62 -11.29 -9.16
CA VAL A 418 12.48 -10.67 -8.48
C VAL A 418 12.20 -11.42 -7.19
N SER A 419 12.09 -10.70 -6.08
CA SER A 419 11.72 -11.25 -4.79
C SER A 419 10.31 -10.82 -4.38
N VAL A 420 9.65 -11.64 -3.56
CA VAL A 420 8.31 -11.37 -3.01
C VAL A 420 8.35 -11.57 -1.50
N ILE A 421 7.88 -10.57 -0.75
CA ILE A 421 7.65 -10.69 0.70
C ILE A 421 6.31 -11.38 0.99
N ALA A 422 6.22 -12.66 0.66
CA ALA A 422 4.98 -13.43 0.79
C ALA A 422 4.63 -13.74 2.26
N GLY A 423 3.34 -13.73 2.57
CA GLY A 423 2.84 -14.34 3.81
C GLY A 423 2.91 -15.87 3.69
N ILE A 424 3.12 -16.57 4.80
CA ILE A 424 3.33 -18.03 4.84
C ILE A 424 2.24 -18.78 4.06
N GLY A 425 0.98 -18.51 4.38
CA GLY A 425 -0.19 -19.11 3.73
C GLY A 425 -0.40 -18.74 2.25
N THR A 426 0.44 -17.87 1.69
CA THR A 426 0.39 -17.47 0.26
C THR A 426 1.54 -18.02 -0.58
N ARG A 427 2.57 -18.64 0.03
CA ARG A 427 3.79 -19.07 -0.68
C ARG A 427 3.48 -20.03 -1.85
N ASN A 428 2.54 -20.95 -1.66
CA ASN A 428 2.12 -21.89 -2.69
C ASN A 428 1.48 -21.22 -3.93
N TYR A 429 0.96 -20.00 -3.82
CA TYR A 429 0.52 -19.24 -5.00
C TYR A 429 1.72 -18.84 -5.87
N TYR A 430 2.79 -18.35 -5.25
CA TYR A 430 3.98 -17.89 -5.96
C TYR A 430 4.80 -19.06 -6.53
N ARG A 431 4.86 -20.20 -5.84
CA ARG A 431 5.49 -21.42 -6.38
C ARG A 431 4.89 -21.86 -7.71
N LYS A 432 3.57 -21.74 -7.87
CA LYS A 432 2.88 -22.08 -9.13
C LYS A 432 3.26 -21.18 -10.32
N ILE A 433 3.84 -20.02 -10.06
CA ILE A 433 4.28 -19.08 -11.11
C ILE A 433 5.81 -18.96 -11.17
N GLY A 434 6.53 -19.94 -10.62
CA GLY A 434 7.98 -20.12 -10.79
C GLY A 434 8.86 -19.45 -9.74
N TYR A 435 8.31 -19.07 -8.58
CA TYR A 435 9.11 -18.58 -7.45
C TYR A 435 9.50 -19.70 -6.50
N GLU A 436 10.71 -19.64 -5.98
CA GLU A 436 11.24 -20.60 -5.02
C GLU A 436 11.49 -19.92 -3.67
N LEU A 437 11.33 -20.66 -2.58
CA LEU A 437 11.58 -20.12 -1.25
C LEU A 437 13.10 -20.14 -1.00
N ILE A 438 13.69 -18.96 -0.83
CA ILE A 438 15.09 -18.77 -0.42
C ILE A 438 15.07 -18.03 0.91
N GLU A 439 15.57 -18.69 1.95
CA GLU A 439 15.46 -18.22 3.34
C GLU A 439 14.01 -17.84 3.69
N THR A 440 13.72 -16.54 3.81
CA THR A 440 12.38 -16.06 4.13
C THR A 440 11.61 -15.50 2.93
N TYR A 441 12.23 -15.31 1.76
CA TYR A 441 11.64 -14.67 0.59
C TYR A 441 11.29 -15.67 -0.51
N LEU A 442 10.30 -15.34 -1.34
CA LEU A 442 10.02 -16.08 -2.57
C LEU A 442 10.77 -15.37 -3.69
N ILE A 443 11.73 -16.03 -4.34
CA ILE A 443 12.60 -15.43 -5.35
C ILE A 443 12.46 -16.21 -6.66
N LYS A 444 12.47 -15.47 -7.76
CA LYS A 444 12.51 -16.00 -9.12
C LYS A 444 13.64 -15.31 -9.87
N ASP A 445 14.55 -16.10 -10.42
CA ASP A 445 15.53 -15.62 -11.38
C ASP A 445 14.86 -15.47 -12.75
N ILE A 446 15.17 -14.40 -13.46
CA ILE A 446 14.60 -14.13 -14.79
C ILE A 446 15.66 -14.45 -15.84
N ALA A 447 15.46 -15.51 -16.61
CA ALA A 447 16.40 -15.90 -17.65
C ALA A 447 16.33 -14.97 -18.87
N ALA A 448 17.44 -14.81 -19.60
CA ALA A 448 17.47 -14.01 -20.83
C ALA A 448 16.50 -14.50 -21.92
N THR A 449 16.16 -15.79 -21.91
CA THR A 449 15.13 -16.40 -22.77
C THR A 449 13.72 -15.98 -22.36
N ASP A 450 13.46 -15.82 -21.05
CA ASP A 450 12.20 -15.33 -20.52
C ASP A 450 11.99 -13.88 -20.94
N ILE A 451 13.04 -13.05 -21.03
CA ILE A 451 12.95 -11.66 -21.48
C ILE A 451 12.37 -11.57 -22.90
N LYS A 452 12.88 -12.37 -23.85
CA LYS A 452 12.37 -12.39 -25.23
C LYS A 452 10.92 -12.88 -25.28
N GLN A 453 10.58 -13.90 -24.50
CA GLN A 453 9.22 -14.44 -24.43
C GLN A 453 8.26 -13.50 -23.70
N ILE A 454 8.70 -12.82 -22.66
CA ILE A 454 7.96 -11.83 -21.87
C ILE A 454 7.72 -10.56 -22.70
N ILE A 455 8.70 -10.14 -23.49
CA ILE A 455 8.58 -9.02 -24.44
C ILE A 455 7.71 -9.43 -25.64
N SER A 456 7.84 -10.67 -26.15
CA SER A 456 7.07 -11.14 -27.31
C SER A 456 5.63 -11.55 -26.99
N GLN A 457 5.36 -12.05 -25.78
CA GLN A 457 4.01 -12.41 -25.32
C GLN A 457 3.20 -11.18 -24.89
N TYR A 458 3.85 -10.02 -24.72
CA TYR A 458 3.20 -8.78 -24.34
C TYR A 458 3.76 -7.57 -25.10
N THR A 459 3.48 -7.49 -26.41
CA THR A 459 2.73 -6.29 -26.81
C THR A 459 1.44 -6.33 -26.00
N LEU A 460 1.05 -5.27 -25.28
CA LEU A 460 -0.15 -5.19 -24.42
C LEU A 460 -1.47 -5.38 -25.21
N THR A 461 -1.65 -6.51 -25.87
CA THR A 461 -2.73 -6.83 -26.82
C THR A 461 -3.31 -8.23 -26.65
N GLU A 462 -2.63 -9.18 -26.01
CA GLU A 462 -3.13 -10.56 -25.97
C GLU A 462 -3.12 -11.13 -24.55
N VAL A 463 -4.03 -10.60 -23.73
CA VAL A 463 -4.62 -11.38 -22.65
C VAL A 463 -5.86 -12.04 -23.27
N PRO A 464 -6.01 -13.37 -23.25
CA PRO A 464 -7.18 -14.02 -23.81
C PRO A 464 -8.38 -13.64 -22.95
N TYR A 465 -9.14 -12.68 -23.45
CA TYR A 465 -10.49 -12.39 -22.99
C TYR A 465 -11.35 -12.26 -24.25
N GLU A 466 -12.24 -13.22 -24.43
CA GLU A 466 -13.28 -13.18 -25.45
C GLU A 466 -14.24 -12.03 -25.12
N ASN A 467 -13.94 -10.83 -25.60
CA ASN A 467 -14.88 -10.00 -26.35
C ASN A 467 -14.19 -8.71 -26.85
N LYS A 468 -14.36 -8.50 -28.15
CA LYS A 468 -13.92 -7.40 -29.04
C LYS A 468 -13.38 -6.13 -28.35
N PHE A 469 -12.06 -5.94 -28.41
CA PHE A 469 -11.44 -4.62 -28.40
C PHE A 469 -11.24 -4.12 -29.84
N GLU A 470 -11.59 -2.86 -30.10
CA GLU A 470 -11.31 -2.22 -31.39
C GLU A 470 -9.80 -1.97 -31.57
N LYS A 471 -9.26 -2.49 -32.68
CA LYS A 471 -7.83 -2.51 -33.06
C LYS A 471 -7.14 -1.13 -33.08
N ASN A 472 -7.87 -0.02 -33.08
CA ASN A 472 -7.31 1.31 -33.35
C ASN A 472 -6.73 2.00 -32.10
N THR A 473 -7.30 1.77 -30.91
CA THR A 473 -6.90 2.46 -29.67
C THR A 473 -5.55 1.97 -29.12
N VAL A 474 -5.21 0.70 -29.36
CA VAL A 474 -3.93 0.08 -28.96
C VAL A 474 -2.77 0.64 -29.78
N LYS A 475 -2.99 0.89 -31.08
CA LYS A 475 -1.97 1.40 -31.98
C LYS A 475 -1.48 2.79 -31.56
N GLU A 476 -2.39 3.58 -30.98
CA GLU A 476 -2.14 4.93 -30.50
C GLU A 476 -1.40 4.96 -29.15
N TYR A 477 -1.73 4.03 -28.24
CA TYR A 477 -0.98 3.84 -26.98
C TYR A 477 0.45 3.36 -27.22
N ASN A 478 0.65 2.37 -28.11
CA ASN A 478 1.98 1.88 -28.46
C ASN A 478 2.83 2.93 -29.17
N LYS A 479 2.22 3.77 -30.02
CA LYS A 479 2.90 4.89 -30.67
C LYS A 479 3.36 5.94 -29.65
N ARG A 480 2.55 6.21 -28.63
CA ARG A 480 2.88 7.15 -27.55
C ARG A 480 3.99 6.62 -26.63
N LEU A 481 3.97 5.32 -26.30
CA LEU A 481 5.02 4.67 -25.52
C LEU A 481 6.35 4.61 -26.30
N GLN A 482 6.31 4.33 -27.60
CA GLN A 482 7.49 4.38 -28.47
C GLN A 482 8.07 5.81 -28.58
N GLN A 483 7.21 6.83 -28.72
CA GLN A 483 7.67 8.23 -28.67
C GLN A 483 8.29 8.61 -27.32
N GLU A 484 7.72 8.18 -26.20
CA GLU A 484 8.29 8.41 -24.86
C GLU A 484 9.62 7.66 -24.63
N ILE A 485 9.85 6.56 -25.36
CA ILE A 485 11.11 5.80 -25.38
C ILE A 485 12.15 6.50 -26.28
N GLU A 486 11.74 7.00 -27.45
CA GLU A 486 12.61 7.72 -28.40
C GLU A 486 13.02 9.12 -27.90
N GLU A 487 12.24 9.72 -26.99
CA GLU A 487 12.56 11.01 -26.35
C GLU A 487 13.61 10.90 -25.21
N LEU A 488 13.98 9.69 -24.80
CA LEU A 488 15.13 9.44 -23.91
C LEU A 488 16.42 9.62 -24.73
N LYS A 489 17.15 10.72 -24.51
CA LYS A 489 18.38 11.02 -25.26
C LYS A 489 19.48 9.96 -25.03
N ASP A 490 20.17 9.60 -26.11
CA ASP A 490 21.21 8.56 -26.25
C ASP A 490 22.43 8.68 -25.32
N ASP A 491 22.63 9.78 -24.58
CA ASP A 491 23.83 9.99 -23.77
C ASP A 491 23.83 9.22 -22.42
N GLU A 492 22.74 8.56 -22.04
CA GLU A 492 22.66 7.67 -20.87
C GLU A 492 22.72 6.17 -21.24
N PHE A 493 22.99 5.84 -22.50
CA PHE A 493 23.12 4.47 -22.99
C PHE A 493 24.55 4.22 -23.53
N GLN A 494 25.38 3.48 -22.79
CA GLN A 494 26.58 2.84 -23.34
C GLN A 494 26.58 1.36 -22.99
N PRO A 495 26.08 0.48 -23.88
CA PRO A 495 26.27 -0.95 -23.80
C PRO A 495 27.63 -1.36 -24.35
N TYR A 496 28.24 -2.35 -23.70
CA TYR A 496 29.43 -3.05 -24.21
C TYR A 496 29.19 -3.60 -25.63
N GLN A 497 30.16 -3.34 -26.53
CA GLN A 497 30.14 -3.77 -27.93
C GLN A 497 30.43 -5.27 -28.09
N PHE A 498 29.64 -5.95 -28.93
CA PHE A 498 30.10 -7.11 -29.70
C PHE A 498 29.89 -6.84 -31.20
N THR A 499 30.88 -7.25 -32.00
CA THR A 499 31.04 -6.92 -33.42
C THR A 499 30.16 -7.80 -34.31
N VAL A 500 29.52 -7.20 -35.32
CA VAL A 500 28.77 -7.93 -36.38
C VAL A 500 29.29 -7.49 -37.75
N THR A 501 29.51 -8.48 -38.62
CA THR A 501 29.99 -8.37 -40.01
C THR A 501 29.02 -7.63 -40.93
N LYS A 502 29.63 -6.87 -41.87
CA LYS A 502 29.05 -5.99 -42.89
C LYS A 502 27.91 -6.59 -43.73
N TRP A 503 26.87 -5.78 -43.98
CA TRP A 503 26.07 -5.81 -45.21
C TRP A 503 25.76 -4.36 -45.66
N GLU A 504 25.72 -4.12 -46.97
CA GLU A 504 25.85 -2.80 -47.61
C GLU A 504 24.59 -1.93 -47.63
N LEU A 505 24.83 -0.62 -47.72
CA LEU A 505 23.87 0.46 -47.87
C LEU A 505 23.26 0.53 -49.28
N THR A 506 21.97 0.88 -49.35
CA THR A 506 21.46 1.76 -50.42
C THR A 506 20.58 2.86 -49.82
N GLN A 507 20.96 4.11 -50.09
CA GLN A 507 20.26 5.33 -49.68
C GLN A 507 18.97 5.59 -50.49
N LYS A 508 17.99 6.26 -49.87
CA LYS A 508 17.41 7.53 -50.37
C LYS A 508 16.58 8.27 -49.31
N THR A 509 16.82 9.57 -49.23
CA THR A 509 16.31 10.62 -48.31
C THR A 509 14.92 11.18 -48.66
N LYS A 510 14.17 11.74 -47.68
CA LYS A 510 13.80 13.19 -47.59
C LYS A 510 12.93 13.54 -46.35
N ALA A 511 13.14 14.76 -45.85
CA ALA A 511 12.57 15.39 -44.64
C ALA A 511 11.17 16.03 -44.84
N PHE A 512 10.45 16.31 -43.74
CA PHE A 512 9.16 17.05 -43.70
C PHE A 512 9.22 18.33 -42.85
N SER A 513 8.38 19.32 -43.20
CA SER A 513 8.43 20.75 -42.81
C SER A 513 7.42 21.20 -41.74
N ILE A 514 7.73 22.36 -41.12
CA ILE A 514 7.12 23.11 -40.00
C ILE A 514 5.61 23.50 -40.14
N SER A 515 4.92 23.16 -41.23
CA SER A 515 3.54 23.61 -41.51
C SER A 515 2.41 22.77 -40.87
N GLN A 516 2.71 21.69 -40.15
CA GLN A 516 1.68 20.84 -39.52
C GLN A 516 1.37 21.18 -38.05
N TYR A 517 2.22 21.98 -37.39
CA TYR A 517 2.04 22.34 -35.97
C TYR A 517 1.05 23.49 -35.73
N LEU A 518 0.75 24.32 -36.74
CA LEU A 518 -0.07 25.52 -36.59
C LEU A 518 -1.58 25.29 -36.73
N LEU A 519 -2.02 24.15 -37.27
CA LEU A 519 -3.45 23.81 -37.38
C LEU A 519 -4.03 23.26 -36.06
N LEU A 520 -3.19 22.68 -35.19
CA LEU A 520 -3.59 22.14 -33.89
C LEU A 520 -3.86 23.26 -32.85
N PHE A 521 -3.28 24.44 -33.04
CA PHE A 521 -3.40 25.56 -32.10
C PHE A 521 -4.71 26.35 -32.23
N PHE A 522 -5.41 26.26 -33.37
CA PHE A 522 -6.62 27.06 -33.64
C PHE A 522 -7.93 26.31 -33.28
N ILE A 523 -7.91 24.97 -33.31
CA ILE A 523 -9.10 24.13 -33.00
C ILE A 523 -9.38 24.07 -31.49
N VAL A 524 -8.34 24.20 -30.67
CA VAL A 524 -8.44 24.13 -29.20
C VAL A 524 -9.07 25.40 -28.60
N SER A 525 -9.05 26.54 -29.30
CA SER A 525 -9.59 27.81 -28.79
C SER A 525 -11.09 28.03 -29.03
N VAL A 526 -11.73 27.25 -29.91
CA VAL A 526 -13.17 27.43 -30.25
C VAL A 526 -14.07 26.46 -29.48
N LEU A 527 -13.53 25.34 -28.97
CA LEU A 527 -14.30 24.37 -28.19
C LEU A 527 -14.42 24.73 -26.69
N SER A 528 -13.69 25.75 -26.21
CA SER A 528 -13.74 26.21 -24.81
C SER A 528 -14.92 27.15 -24.48
N SER A 529 -15.80 27.48 -25.44
CA SER A 529 -16.92 28.42 -25.25
C SER A 529 -18.32 27.82 -25.44
N ALA A 530 -18.46 26.50 -25.58
CA ALA A 530 -19.76 25.84 -25.83
C ALA A 530 -20.23 24.86 -24.72
N PHE A 531 -19.74 25.03 -23.48
CA PHE A 531 -20.18 24.22 -22.32
C PHE A 531 -20.98 25.01 -21.26
N PHE A 532 -21.49 26.19 -21.62
CA PHE A 532 -22.54 26.89 -20.86
C PHE A 532 -23.82 26.93 -21.71
N CYS A 533 -24.61 25.86 -21.62
CA CYS A 533 -26.04 25.72 -21.92
C CYS A 533 -26.30 24.30 -22.45
N GLY A 534 -26.94 23.47 -21.63
CA GLY A 534 -27.21 22.07 -21.93
C GLY A 534 -28.17 21.88 -23.11
N GLY A 535 -27.60 21.61 -24.28
CA GLY A 535 -28.31 21.16 -25.47
C GLY A 535 -27.40 20.32 -26.36
N THR A 536 -27.94 19.26 -26.94
CA THR A 536 -27.21 18.34 -27.85
C THR A 536 -27.05 19.00 -29.21
N ALA A 537 -25.81 19.28 -29.65
CA ALA A 537 -25.53 19.73 -31.01
C ALA A 537 -25.07 18.54 -31.88
N ILE A 538 -25.81 18.25 -32.96
CA ILE A 538 -25.36 17.35 -34.01
C ILE A 538 -24.67 18.21 -35.07
N ILE A 539 -23.35 18.06 -35.22
CA ILE A 539 -22.57 18.76 -36.25
C ILE A 539 -22.20 17.75 -37.34
N SER A 540 -22.71 17.96 -38.55
CA SER A 540 -22.32 17.21 -39.75
C SER A 540 -21.38 18.06 -40.60
N PHE A 541 -20.21 17.54 -40.95
CA PHE A 541 -19.28 18.19 -41.87
C PHE A 541 -19.26 17.48 -43.22
N ARG A 542 -19.42 18.23 -44.31
CA ARG A 542 -19.16 17.80 -45.69
C ARG A 542 -18.08 18.72 -46.25
N PHE A 543 -16.92 18.18 -46.62
CA PHE A 543 -15.82 18.95 -47.20
C PHE A 543 -15.78 18.77 -48.72
N HIS A 544 -15.80 19.88 -49.47
CA HIS A 544 -15.31 19.94 -50.84
C HIS A 544 -13.99 20.72 -50.85
N GLN A 545 -12.97 20.16 -51.49
CA GLN A 545 -11.68 20.80 -51.70
C GLN A 545 -11.83 21.96 -52.69
N ASN A 546 -11.15 23.07 -52.35
CA ASN A 546 -10.90 24.24 -53.19
C ASN A 546 -12.03 25.28 -53.21
N ASP A 547 -12.11 26.07 -52.13
CA ASP A 547 -12.05 27.54 -52.17
C ASP A 547 -12.54 28.11 -50.83
N VAL A 548 -11.64 28.75 -50.08
CA VAL A 548 -11.96 29.39 -48.79
C VAL A 548 -12.47 30.80 -49.04
N LYS A 549 -13.78 31.00 -49.00
CA LYS A 549 -14.40 32.30 -48.71
C LYS A 549 -15.14 32.22 -47.38
N PHE A 550 -14.75 33.07 -46.43
CA PHE A 550 -15.47 33.26 -45.18
C PHE A 550 -16.78 34.02 -45.45
N LEU A 551 -17.92 33.38 -45.20
CA LEU A 551 -19.21 34.06 -45.03
C LEU A 551 -19.63 33.95 -43.57
N THR A 552 -19.83 35.10 -42.92
CA THR A 552 -20.38 35.29 -41.57
C THR A 552 -21.87 34.87 -41.47
N PRO A 553 -22.40 34.66 -40.24
CA PRO A 553 -23.28 33.54 -39.91
C PRO A 553 -24.79 33.88 -39.98
N LYS A 554 -25.64 32.84 -39.98
CA LYS A 554 -27.01 32.93 -39.45
C LYS A 554 -27.27 31.78 -38.47
N CYS A 555 -27.49 32.15 -37.21
CA CYS A 555 -28.09 31.31 -36.19
C CYS A 555 -29.60 31.25 -36.49
N VAL A 556 -30.13 30.05 -36.69
CA VAL A 556 -31.58 29.81 -36.63
C VAL A 556 -31.79 28.92 -35.42
N ILE A 557 -32.46 29.50 -34.42
CA ILE A 557 -32.91 28.81 -33.21
C ILE A 557 -34.21 28.09 -33.58
N GLN A 558 -34.22 26.76 -33.44
CA GLN A 558 -35.43 25.98 -33.20
C GLN A 558 -35.15 24.98 -32.09
#